data_AF-D4F2J9-F1
#
_entry.id   AF-D4F2J9-F1
#
_cell.length_a   1.000
_cell.length_b   1.000
_cell.length_c   1.000
_cell.angle_alpha   90.00
_cell.angle_beta   90.00
_cell.angle_gamma   90.00
#
_symmetry.space_group_name_H-M   'P 1'
#
loop_
_entity.id
_entity.type
_entity.pdbx_description
1 polymer ?
#
loop_
_entity_poly.entity_id
_entity_poly.type
_entity_poly.pdbx_seq_one_letter_code
_entity_poly.pdbx_strand_id
1 'polypeptide(L)'
;MRAGNRRGDGVTQHDDSYWMRRALALAERARAQGEVPVGAVLVLDDQVIGEGWNRPITRHDPTAHAEIMALQQGGAVLQNYRLLEATLYVTLEPCVMCAGAMVHSRIRRLVYGASDLKTGAAGSLLDVLGHPGMNHRIEVCGGVLAEACAAQLSDFFRQRRAQKRAEREARRQAAPDEGAQE
;
A
#
# COMPACT_ATOMS: atom_id res chain seq x y z
N MET A 1 -30.19 -17.47 16.47
CA MET A 1 -31.14 -16.81 15.54
C MET A 1 -30.36 -16.40 14.30
N ARG A 2 -30.65 -16.99 13.14
CA ARG A 2 -29.94 -16.73 11.88
C ARG A 2 -30.48 -15.45 11.24
N ALA A 3 -29.67 -14.41 11.17
CA ALA A 3 -30.01 -13.20 10.42
C ALA A 3 -30.03 -13.54 8.92
N GLY A 4 -31.11 -13.12 8.26
CA GLY A 4 -31.48 -13.51 6.91
C GLY A 4 -30.49 -13.05 5.84
N ASN A 5 -30.18 -14.00 4.96
CA ASN A 5 -29.46 -13.81 3.72
C ASN A 5 -30.33 -13.02 2.73
N ARG A 6 -30.13 -11.70 2.64
CA ARG A 6 -30.56 -10.92 1.46
C ARG A 6 -29.40 -10.91 0.48
N ARG A 7 -29.39 -11.88 -0.44
CA ARG A 7 -28.65 -11.78 -1.69
C ARG A 7 -29.32 -10.70 -2.52
N GLY A 8 -28.83 -9.46 -2.40
CA GLY A 8 -29.08 -8.44 -3.40
C GLY A 8 -28.25 -8.79 -4.63
N ASP A 9 -28.88 -8.74 -5.80
CA ASP A 9 -28.22 -8.95 -7.10
C ASP A 9 -27.10 -7.92 -7.26
N GLY A 10 -25.88 -8.33 -6.92
CA GLY A 10 -24.73 -7.46 -6.71
C GLY A 10 -24.13 -6.96 -8.02
N VAL A 11 -24.72 -5.90 -8.59
CA VAL A 11 -24.05 -5.07 -9.58
C VAL A 11 -23.01 -4.24 -8.85
N THR A 12 -21.73 -4.48 -9.13
CA THR A 12 -20.63 -3.63 -8.64
C THR A 12 -20.83 -2.21 -9.17
N GLN A 13 -21.08 -1.24 -8.28
CA GLN A 13 -21.29 0.16 -8.66
C GLN A 13 -19.97 0.84 -9.08
N HIS A 14 -18.84 0.29 -8.67
CA HIS A 14 -17.53 0.88 -8.87
C HIS A 14 -16.57 -0.11 -9.51
N ASP A 15 -15.77 0.40 -10.45
CA ASP A 15 -14.69 -0.38 -11.08
C ASP A 15 -13.38 -0.28 -10.29
N ASP A 16 -12.38 -1.06 -10.70
CA ASP A 16 -11.07 -1.06 -10.04
C ASP A 16 -10.36 0.29 -10.12
N SER A 17 -10.59 1.06 -11.18
CA SER A 17 -9.97 2.38 -11.35
C SER A 17 -10.53 3.41 -10.37
N TYR A 18 -11.81 3.32 -10.01
CA TYR A 18 -12.43 4.12 -8.97
C TYR A 18 -11.76 3.88 -7.61
N TRP A 19 -11.63 2.62 -7.19
CA TRP A 19 -11.01 2.27 -5.92
C TRP A 19 -9.51 2.56 -5.89
N MET A 20 -8.82 2.38 -7.02
CA MET A 20 -7.40 2.76 -7.14
C MET A 20 -7.19 4.28 -7.02
N ARG A 21 -8.12 5.11 -7.51
CA ARG A 21 -8.10 6.57 -7.27
C ARG A 21 -8.24 6.90 -5.79
N ARG A 22 -9.04 6.15 -5.03
CA ARG A 22 -9.10 6.28 -3.56
C ARG A 22 -7.77 5.93 -2.92
N ALA A 23 -7.12 4.83 -3.35
CA ALA A 23 -5.80 4.44 -2.86
C ALA A 23 -4.73 5.51 -3.17
N LEU A 24 -4.74 6.13 -4.35
CA LEU A 24 -3.87 7.26 -4.69
C LEU A 24 -4.08 8.48 -3.77
N ALA A 25 -5.33 8.80 -3.42
CA ALA A 25 -5.61 9.86 -2.46
C ALA A 25 -5.06 9.55 -1.05
N LEU A 26 -5.00 8.28 -0.65
CA LEU A 26 -4.36 7.84 0.60
C LEU A 26 -2.83 7.89 0.50
N ALA A 27 -2.25 7.49 -0.63
CA ALA A 27 -0.82 7.63 -0.91
C ALA A 27 -0.36 9.09 -0.79
N GLU A 28 -1.22 10.03 -1.17
CA GLU A 28 -0.95 11.46 -1.03
C GLU A 28 -0.87 11.91 0.45
N ARG A 29 -1.63 11.27 1.35
CA ARG A 29 -1.50 11.51 2.79
C ARG A 29 -0.15 11.06 3.33
N ALA A 30 0.38 9.94 2.84
CA ALA A 30 1.74 9.48 3.12
C ALA A 30 2.76 10.51 2.62
N ARG A 31 2.64 10.95 1.35
CA ARG A 31 3.53 11.97 0.75
C ARG A 31 3.59 13.25 1.58
N ALA A 32 2.43 13.75 2.00
CA ALA A 32 2.30 14.97 2.81
C ALA A 32 3.01 14.88 4.17
N GLN A 33 3.24 13.65 4.66
CA GLN A 33 3.94 13.37 5.92
C GLN A 33 5.42 13.03 5.70
N GLY A 34 5.88 13.11 4.45
CA GLY A 34 7.23 12.69 4.07
C GLY A 34 7.40 11.16 4.01
N GLU A 35 6.34 10.38 4.07
CA GLU A 35 6.43 8.93 3.93
C GLU A 35 6.44 8.54 2.44
N VAL A 36 6.94 7.35 2.14
CA VAL A 36 6.85 6.80 0.77
C VAL A 36 5.36 6.75 0.36
N PRO A 37 4.96 7.31 -0.79
CA PRO A 37 3.55 7.48 -1.15
C PRO A 37 2.93 6.16 -1.62
N VAL A 38 2.54 5.34 -0.66
CA VAL A 38 1.75 4.12 -0.88
C VAL A 38 0.47 4.24 -0.07
N GLY A 39 -0.65 3.96 -0.73
CA GLY A 39 -1.99 3.96 -0.14
C GLY A 39 -2.72 2.68 -0.48
N ALA A 40 -3.62 2.27 0.41
CA ALA A 40 -4.42 1.06 0.25
C ALA A 40 -5.85 1.27 0.76
N VAL A 41 -6.82 0.70 0.07
CA VAL A 41 -8.23 0.66 0.50
C VAL A 41 -8.75 -0.78 0.41
N LEU A 42 -9.39 -1.23 1.48
CA LEU A 42 -10.03 -2.54 1.58
C LEU A 42 -11.54 -2.37 1.44
N VAL A 43 -12.13 -3.09 0.49
CA VAL A 43 -13.52 -2.95 0.08
C VAL A 43 -14.25 -4.29 0.24
N LEU A 44 -15.47 -4.25 0.77
CA LEU A 44 -16.40 -5.38 0.85
C LEU A 44 -17.79 -4.88 0.47
N ASP A 45 -18.46 -5.55 -0.47
CA ASP A 45 -19.80 -5.18 -0.95
C ASP A 45 -19.92 -3.70 -1.39
N ASP A 46 -18.94 -3.22 -2.18
CA ASP A 46 -18.80 -1.80 -2.60
C ASP A 46 -18.66 -0.78 -1.44
N GLN A 47 -18.40 -1.24 -0.22
CA GLN A 47 -18.16 -0.38 0.95
C GLN A 47 -16.70 -0.44 1.39
N VAL A 48 -16.14 0.71 1.72
CA VAL A 48 -14.82 0.78 2.35
C VAL A 48 -14.92 0.26 3.78
N ILE A 49 -14.19 -0.80 4.08
CA ILE A 49 -14.06 -1.36 5.44
C ILE A 49 -12.69 -1.10 6.05
N GLY A 50 -11.71 -0.64 5.26
CA GLY A 50 -10.39 -0.28 5.78
C GLY A 50 -9.64 0.66 4.84
N GLU A 51 -8.85 1.56 5.41
CA GLU A 51 -7.98 2.48 4.71
C GLU A 51 -6.60 2.48 5.37
N GLY A 52 -5.57 2.59 4.54
CA GLY A 52 -4.19 2.66 5.01
C GLY A 52 -3.31 3.47 4.08
N TRP A 53 -2.24 4.02 4.64
CA TRP A 53 -1.14 4.61 3.89
C TRP A 53 0.15 4.40 4.67
N ASN A 54 1.29 4.37 3.98
CA ASN A 54 2.58 4.14 4.64
C ASN A 54 2.87 5.19 5.71
N ARG A 55 3.21 4.73 6.92
CA ARG A 55 3.64 5.56 8.04
C ARG A 55 4.79 4.94 8.87
N PRO A 56 5.75 4.19 8.30
CA PRO A 56 6.75 3.50 9.10
C PRO A 56 7.69 4.43 9.86
N ILE A 57 8.05 5.59 9.29
CA ILE A 57 8.97 6.54 9.94
C ILE A 57 8.24 7.26 11.09
N THR A 58 7.08 7.83 10.79
CA THR A 58 6.28 8.66 11.70
C THR A 58 5.63 7.86 12.84
N ARG A 59 5.38 6.57 12.64
CA ARG A 59 4.91 5.66 13.71
C ARG A 59 6.03 4.90 14.42
N HIS A 60 7.27 5.00 13.94
CA HIS A 60 8.38 4.16 14.41
C HIS A 60 8.04 2.66 14.39
N ASP A 61 7.27 2.25 13.39
CA ASP A 61 6.73 0.90 13.26
C ASP A 61 7.11 0.34 11.90
N PRO A 62 8.03 -0.65 11.83
CA PRO A 62 8.46 -1.22 10.56
C PRO A 62 7.34 -1.97 9.82
N THR A 63 6.22 -2.25 10.48
CA THR A 63 5.07 -2.94 9.90
C THR A 63 3.97 -1.98 9.42
N ALA A 64 4.10 -0.67 9.65
CA ALA A 64 3.09 0.34 9.31
C ALA A 64 3.05 0.69 7.80
N HIS A 65 2.92 -0.35 6.97
CA HIS A 65 2.62 -0.29 5.56
C HIS A 65 1.13 -0.06 5.32
N ALA A 66 0.79 0.51 4.17
CA ALA A 66 -0.59 0.82 3.80
C ALA A 66 -1.51 -0.41 3.87
N GLU A 67 -1.06 -1.55 3.37
CA GLU A 67 -1.82 -2.80 3.33
C GLU A 67 -2.09 -3.33 4.74
N ILE A 68 -1.08 -3.32 5.61
CA ILE A 68 -1.24 -3.75 7.01
C ILE A 68 -2.27 -2.90 7.73
N MET A 69 -2.21 -1.58 7.58
CA MET A 69 -3.15 -0.67 8.20
C MET A 69 -4.59 -0.89 7.71
N ALA A 70 -4.78 -1.06 6.38
CA ALA A 70 -6.09 -1.32 5.80
C ALA A 70 -6.68 -2.66 6.27
N LEU A 71 -5.87 -3.72 6.32
CA LEU A 71 -6.29 -5.05 6.79
C LEU A 71 -6.64 -5.04 8.30
N GLN A 72 -5.83 -4.36 9.12
CA GLN A 72 -6.11 -4.20 10.56
C GLN A 72 -7.42 -3.45 10.79
N GLN A 73 -7.66 -2.36 10.05
CA GLN A 73 -8.92 -1.62 10.16
C GLN A 73 -10.11 -2.47 9.72
N GLY A 74 -9.99 -3.20 8.61
CA GLY A 74 -11.02 -4.14 8.15
C GLY A 74 -11.36 -5.20 9.19
N GLY A 75 -10.33 -5.78 9.83
CA GLY A 75 -10.52 -6.77 10.89
C GLY A 75 -11.23 -6.21 12.12
N ALA A 76 -10.92 -4.96 12.48
CA ALA A 76 -11.62 -4.25 13.55
C ALA A 76 -13.08 -3.93 13.18
N VAL A 77 -13.35 -3.49 11.95
CA VAL A 77 -14.71 -3.19 11.47
C VAL A 77 -15.58 -4.46 11.47
N LEU A 78 -15.05 -5.58 10.98
CA LEU A 78 -15.79 -6.84 10.89
C LEU A 78 -15.76 -7.66 12.18
N GLN A 79 -14.98 -7.23 13.19
CA GLN A 79 -14.70 -8.02 14.41
C GLN A 79 -14.25 -9.45 14.07
N ASN A 80 -13.47 -9.60 12.99
CA ASN A 80 -13.04 -10.89 12.48
C ASN A 80 -11.72 -10.74 11.72
N TYR A 81 -10.77 -11.64 11.97
CA TYR A 81 -9.49 -11.64 11.26
C TYR A 81 -9.63 -12.13 9.81
N ARG A 82 -10.72 -12.84 9.48
CA ARG A 82 -11.01 -13.30 8.12
C ARG A 82 -11.84 -12.26 7.38
N LEU A 83 -11.27 -11.68 6.34
CA LEU A 83 -11.82 -10.64 5.49
C LEU A 83 -12.32 -11.26 4.18
N LEU A 84 -13.16 -12.29 4.30
CA LEU A 84 -13.66 -13.05 3.15
C LEU A 84 -14.40 -12.15 2.16
N GLU A 85 -14.31 -12.47 0.87
CA GLU A 85 -14.86 -11.68 -0.24
C GLU A 85 -14.32 -10.25 -0.40
N ALA A 86 -13.51 -9.74 0.54
CA ALA A 86 -12.96 -8.41 0.44
C ALA A 86 -11.91 -8.32 -0.67
N THR A 87 -11.88 -7.16 -1.35
CA THR A 87 -10.86 -6.78 -2.33
C THR A 87 -9.97 -5.70 -1.74
N LEU A 88 -8.65 -5.91 -1.77
CA LEU A 88 -7.67 -4.91 -1.37
C LEU A 88 -7.09 -4.23 -2.61
N TYR A 89 -7.18 -2.90 -2.66
CA TYR A 89 -6.57 -2.06 -3.67
C TYR A 89 -5.34 -1.37 -3.09
N VAL A 90 -4.19 -1.44 -3.76
CA VAL A 90 -2.94 -0.81 -3.29
C VAL A 90 -2.16 -0.17 -4.46
N THR A 91 -1.58 1.01 -4.25
CA THR A 91 -0.92 1.75 -5.35
C THR A 91 0.39 1.13 -5.84
N LEU A 92 1.04 0.31 -5.03
CA LEU A 92 2.30 -0.38 -5.34
C LEU A 92 2.15 -1.87 -5.05
N GLU A 93 2.76 -2.72 -5.87
CA GLU A 93 2.84 -4.15 -5.63
C GLU A 93 3.34 -4.45 -4.19
N PRO A 94 2.65 -5.33 -3.44
CA PRO A 94 2.97 -5.55 -2.05
C PRO A 94 4.31 -6.26 -1.87
N CYS A 95 4.99 -5.95 -0.78
CA CYS A 95 6.18 -6.69 -0.35
C CYS A 95 5.81 -8.03 0.30
N VAL A 96 6.82 -8.84 0.61
CA VAL A 96 6.66 -10.19 1.22
C VAL A 96 5.81 -10.16 2.50
N MET A 97 6.03 -9.16 3.36
CA MET A 97 5.27 -8.99 4.61
C MET A 97 3.79 -8.78 4.34
N CYS A 98 3.46 -7.83 3.46
CA CYS A 98 2.08 -7.51 3.12
C CYS A 98 1.38 -8.67 2.41
N ALA A 99 2.08 -9.34 1.48
CA ALA A 99 1.55 -10.52 0.80
C ALA A 99 1.21 -11.65 1.79
N GLY A 100 2.10 -11.93 2.76
CA GLY A 100 1.80 -12.89 3.84
C GLY A 100 0.61 -12.49 4.70
N ALA A 101 0.50 -11.20 5.06
CA ALA A 101 -0.64 -10.68 5.80
C ALA A 101 -1.97 -10.85 5.04
N MET A 102 -1.97 -10.63 3.72
CA MET A 102 -3.13 -10.86 2.87
C MET A 102 -3.58 -12.33 2.91
N VAL A 103 -2.65 -13.29 2.76
CA VAL A 103 -2.94 -14.73 2.87
C VAL A 103 -3.56 -15.06 4.23
N HIS A 104 -3.01 -14.53 5.32
CA HIS A 104 -3.55 -14.78 6.67
C HIS A 104 -4.92 -14.14 6.90
N SER A 105 -5.17 -12.97 6.31
CA SER A 105 -6.45 -12.26 6.38
C SER A 105 -7.54 -12.86 5.49
N ARG A 106 -7.19 -13.74 4.55
CA ARG A 106 -8.13 -14.44 3.67
C ARG A 106 -8.93 -13.50 2.74
N ILE A 107 -8.38 -12.35 2.36
CA ILE A 107 -9.00 -11.52 1.32
C ILE A 107 -9.21 -12.34 0.05
N ARG A 108 -10.23 -12.01 -0.72
CA ARG A 108 -10.50 -12.70 -1.98
C ARG A 108 -9.51 -12.27 -3.06
N ARG A 109 -9.30 -10.96 -3.17
CA ARG A 109 -8.66 -10.37 -4.33
C ARG A 109 -7.71 -9.22 -3.94
N LEU A 110 -6.57 -9.19 -4.61
CA LEU A 110 -5.62 -8.08 -4.61
C LEU A 110 -5.67 -7.39 -5.96
N VAL A 111 -5.80 -6.06 -5.94
CA VAL A 111 -5.62 -5.20 -7.10
C VAL A 111 -4.50 -4.21 -6.80
N TYR A 112 -3.46 -4.17 -7.64
CA TYR A 112 -2.37 -3.23 -7.45
C TYR A 112 -2.08 -2.37 -8.68
N GLY A 113 -1.51 -1.18 -8.43
CA GLY A 113 -1.14 -0.23 -9.45
C GLY A 113 0.21 -0.54 -10.10
N ALA A 114 1.26 0.13 -9.65
CA ALA A 114 2.60 -0.06 -10.19
C ALA A 114 3.26 -1.35 -9.65
N SER A 115 4.05 -2.03 -10.48
CA SER A 115 4.88 -3.15 -10.03
C SER A 115 6.10 -2.67 -9.22
N ASP A 116 6.53 -3.48 -8.26
CA ASP A 116 7.78 -3.28 -7.53
C ASP A 116 8.81 -4.30 -7.99
N LEU A 117 9.57 -3.94 -9.03
CA LEU A 117 10.58 -4.81 -9.64
C LEU A 117 11.75 -5.18 -8.71
N LYS A 118 11.89 -4.50 -7.55
CA LYS A 118 12.97 -4.75 -6.61
C LYS A 118 12.56 -5.69 -5.48
N THR A 119 11.35 -5.49 -4.94
CA THR A 119 10.92 -6.18 -3.72
C THR A 119 9.48 -6.71 -3.74
N GLY A 120 8.80 -6.61 -4.88
CA GLY A 120 7.42 -7.06 -5.07
C GLY A 120 7.26 -8.58 -4.92
N ALA A 121 6.22 -8.98 -4.20
CA ALA A 121 5.95 -10.36 -3.80
C ALA A 121 4.69 -10.96 -4.43
N ALA A 122 4.16 -10.31 -5.48
CA ALA A 122 3.01 -10.76 -6.26
C ALA A 122 3.38 -11.05 -7.73
N GLY A 123 4.66 -11.39 -7.98
CA GLY A 123 5.17 -11.77 -9.29
C GLY A 123 6.49 -11.10 -9.70
N SER A 124 6.88 -9.97 -9.11
CA SER A 124 8.11 -9.26 -9.50
C SER A 124 9.40 -9.94 -9.04
N LEU A 125 9.70 -9.92 -7.73
CA LEU A 125 10.86 -10.61 -7.16
C LEU A 125 10.54 -12.09 -6.94
N LEU A 126 9.35 -12.35 -6.40
CA LEU A 126 8.82 -13.68 -6.14
C LEU A 126 7.29 -13.61 -6.08
N ASP A 127 6.64 -14.76 -6.05
CA ASP A 127 5.18 -14.86 -5.96
C ASP A 127 4.77 -15.63 -4.69
N VAL A 128 4.51 -14.90 -3.61
CA VAL A 128 3.96 -15.48 -2.36
C VAL A 128 2.51 -15.90 -2.57
N LEU A 129 1.73 -15.08 -3.29
CA LEU A 129 0.27 -15.21 -3.39
C LEU A 129 -0.15 -16.39 -4.27
N GLY A 130 0.64 -16.71 -5.29
CA GLY A 130 0.47 -17.87 -6.17
C GLY A 130 1.21 -19.13 -5.71
N HIS A 131 1.95 -19.10 -4.59
CA HIS A 131 2.73 -20.25 -4.15
C HIS A 131 1.82 -21.46 -3.82
N PRO A 132 2.09 -22.67 -4.38
CA PRO A 132 1.17 -23.82 -4.29
C PRO A 132 0.98 -24.37 -2.87
N GLY A 133 1.92 -24.09 -1.97
CA GLY A 133 1.83 -24.45 -0.55
C GLY A 133 0.96 -23.51 0.30
N MET A 134 0.46 -22.39 -0.25
CA MET A 134 -0.41 -21.49 0.51
C MET A 134 -1.80 -22.09 0.69
N ASN A 135 -2.34 -21.96 1.91
CA ASN A 135 -3.63 -22.52 2.29
C ASN A 135 -4.83 -21.63 1.92
N HIS A 136 -4.59 -20.52 1.22
CA HIS A 136 -5.57 -19.58 0.71
C HIS A 136 -5.07 -19.05 -0.64
N ARG A 137 -5.95 -19.00 -1.65
CA ARG A 137 -5.62 -18.42 -2.96
C ARG A 137 -6.26 -17.04 -3.07
N ILE A 138 -5.48 -16.09 -3.56
CA ILE A 138 -5.90 -14.70 -3.77
C ILE A 138 -5.90 -14.45 -5.27
N GLU A 139 -7.00 -13.91 -5.79
CA GLU A 139 -7.06 -13.41 -7.17
C GLU A 139 -6.18 -12.16 -7.27
N VAL A 140 -5.25 -12.10 -8.22
CA VAL A 140 -4.32 -10.97 -8.35
C VAL A 140 -4.54 -10.25 -9.68
N CYS A 141 -4.70 -8.93 -9.63
CA CYS A 141 -4.79 -8.05 -10.79
C CYS A 141 -3.81 -6.88 -10.64
N GLY A 142 -2.75 -6.88 -11.44
CA GLY A 142 -1.78 -5.79 -11.48
C GLY A 142 -2.06 -4.79 -12.61
N GLY A 143 -1.53 -3.58 -12.48
CA GLY A 143 -1.47 -2.61 -13.57
C GLY A 143 -2.57 -1.55 -13.57
N VAL A 144 -3.49 -1.55 -12.60
CA VAL A 144 -4.61 -0.59 -12.57
C VAL A 144 -4.08 0.80 -12.23
N LEU A 145 -4.21 1.75 -13.17
CA LEU A 145 -3.62 3.10 -13.05
C LEU A 145 -2.11 3.07 -12.74
N ALA A 146 -1.38 2.10 -13.29
CA ALA A 146 0.04 1.89 -13.01
C ALA A 146 0.90 3.15 -13.27
N GLU A 147 0.64 3.87 -14.35
CA GLU A 147 1.38 5.09 -14.70
C GLU A 147 1.22 6.18 -13.62
N ALA A 148 -0.01 6.42 -13.15
CA ALA A 148 -0.28 7.40 -12.11
C ALA A 148 0.39 7.00 -10.78
N CYS A 149 0.31 5.72 -10.42
CA CYS A 149 0.95 5.19 -9.21
C CYS A 149 2.49 5.32 -9.28
N ALA A 150 3.09 4.95 -10.42
CA ALA A 150 4.53 5.04 -10.63
C ALA A 150 5.03 6.50 -10.67
N ALA A 151 4.24 7.41 -11.25
CA ALA A 151 4.56 8.83 -11.29
C ALA A 151 4.66 9.41 -9.88
N GLN A 152 3.66 9.16 -9.01
CA GLN A 152 3.66 9.66 -7.64
C GLN A 152 4.87 9.17 -6.83
N LEU A 153 5.24 7.89 -6.98
CA LEU A 153 6.41 7.31 -6.34
C LEU A 153 7.73 7.92 -6.87
N SER A 154 7.84 8.06 -8.19
CA SER A 154 9.01 8.61 -8.86
C SER A 154 9.25 10.06 -8.47
N ASP A 155 8.19 10.87 -8.42
CA ASP A 155 8.26 12.28 -8.06
C ASP A 155 8.66 12.47 -6.59
N PHE A 156 8.13 11.64 -5.69
CA PHE A 156 8.53 11.64 -4.29
C PHE A 156 10.04 11.39 -4.14
N PHE A 157 10.59 10.35 -4.77
CA PHE A 157 12.02 10.08 -4.67
C PHE A 157 12.89 11.13 -5.37
N ARG A 158 12.41 11.73 -6.46
CA ARG A 158 13.07 12.87 -7.13
C ARG A 158 13.19 14.06 -6.17
N GLN A 159 12.09 14.44 -5.52
CA GLN A 159 12.05 15.52 -4.53
C GLN A 159 12.96 15.21 -3.32
N ARG A 160 12.88 13.99 -2.78
CA ARG A 160 13.73 13.55 -1.66
C ARG A 160 15.23 13.61 -1.98
N ARG A 161 15.64 13.22 -3.19
CA ARG A 161 17.04 13.33 -3.62
C ARG A 161 17.49 14.79 -3.76
N ALA A 162 16.62 15.66 -4.25
CA ALA A 162 16.91 17.09 -4.35
C ALA A 162 17.06 17.74 -2.96
N GLN A 163 16.15 17.47 -2.04
CA GLN A 163 16.22 17.95 -0.65
C GLN A 163 17.52 17.53 0.04
N LYS A 164 17.88 16.25 -0.01
CA LYS A 164 19.13 15.75 0.58
C LYS A 164 20.39 16.38 -0.03
N ARG A 165 20.37 16.76 -1.31
CA ARG A 165 21.49 17.48 -1.94
C ARG A 165 21.60 18.90 -1.38
N ALA A 166 20.49 19.64 -1.34
CA ALA A 166 20.44 20.98 -0.77
C ALA A 166 20.88 21.00 0.71
N GLU A 167 20.43 20.04 1.53
CA GLU A 167 20.84 19.89 2.93
C GLU A 167 22.35 19.66 3.08
N ARG A 168 22.95 18.84 2.21
CA ARG A 168 24.39 18.58 2.21
C ARG A 168 25.19 19.81 1.79
N GLU A 169 24.72 20.53 0.78
CA GLU A 169 25.34 21.78 0.32
C GLU A 169 25.30 22.85 1.42
N ALA A 170 24.13 23.03 2.07
CA ALA A 170 23.99 23.94 3.20
C ALA A 170 24.90 23.57 4.37
N ARG A 171 25.00 22.27 4.70
CA ARG A 171 25.91 21.79 5.77
C ARG A 171 27.38 22.02 5.44
N ARG A 172 27.78 21.90 4.16
CA ARG A 172 29.15 22.16 3.72
C ARG A 172 29.48 23.67 3.77
N GLN A 173 28.53 24.52 3.44
CA GLN A 173 28.69 25.98 3.52
C GLN A 173 28.71 26.50 4.97
N ALA A 174 28.00 25.81 5.88
CA ALA A 174 27.92 26.17 7.30
C ALA A 174 29.08 25.64 8.17
N ALA A 175 29.98 24.83 7.61
CA ALA A 175 31.21 24.40 8.27
C ALA A 175 32.38 25.24 7.73
N PRO A 176 32.82 26.31 8.41
CA PRO A 176 34.01 27.04 8.03
C PRO A 176 35.24 26.14 8.15
N ASP A 177 36.27 26.45 7.38
CA ASP A 177 37.58 25.81 7.38
C ASP A 177 38.28 26.04 8.74
N GLU A 178 38.04 25.17 9.72
CA GLU A 178 38.87 25.07 10.94
C GLU A 178 40.17 24.34 10.58
N GLY A 179 41.08 25.00 9.86
CA GLY A 179 42.28 24.30 9.39
C GLY A 179 43.30 25.09 8.57
N ALA A 180 43.49 26.38 8.82
CA ALA A 180 44.67 27.10 8.33
C ALA A 180 45.15 28.11 9.39
N GLN A 181 45.77 27.61 10.46
CA GLN A 181 46.66 28.39 11.31
C GLN A 181 47.96 27.59 11.51
N GLU A 182 49.05 28.34 11.39
CA GLU A 182 50.46 28.01 11.13
C GLU A 182 51.14 26.96 12.04
#